data_AF-A0A662I506-F1
#
_entry.id   AF-A0A662I506-F1
#
_cell.length_a   1.000
_cell.length_b   1.000
_cell.length_c   1.000
_cell.angle_alpha   90.00
_cell.angle_beta   90.00
_cell.angle_gamma   90.00
#
_symmetry.space_group_name_H-M   'P 1'
#
loop_
_entity.id
_entity.type
_entity.pdbx_description
1 polymer ?
#
loop_
_entity_poly.entity_id
_entity_poly.type
_entity_poly.pdbx_seq_one_letter_code
_entity_poly.pdbx_strand_id
1 'polypeptide(L)' 'MSRDILELEKTLLYQVDPSVKRFQVIFALAFVGFRKTFGKDRDLCELFLRIMVEANKGRNELLLR' A
#
# COMPACT_ATOMS: atom_id res chain seq x y z
N MET A 1 -8.24 17.12 22.08
CA MET A 1 -8.66 15.97 21.24
C MET A 1 -9.20 14.91 22.19
N SER A 2 -10.47 14.49 22.07
CA SER A 2 -11.12 13.64 23.08
C SER A 2 -10.53 12.22 23.06
N ARG A 3 -10.37 11.59 24.22
CA ARG A 3 -9.77 10.26 24.40
C ARG A 3 -10.50 9.19 23.59
N ASP A 4 -11.81 9.36 23.42
CA ASP A 4 -12.69 8.46 22.68
C ASP A 4 -12.42 8.48 21.17
N ILE A 5 -12.01 9.62 20.62
CA ILE A 5 -11.65 9.74 19.19
C ILE A 5 -10.34 8.98 18.91
N LEU A 6 -9.38 9.08 19.84
CA LEU A 6 -8.08 8.39 19.73
C LEU A 6 -8.24 6.87 19.90
N GLU A 7 -9.14 6.43 20.78
CA GLU A 7 -9.52 5.03 20.91
C GLU A 7 -10.22 4.53 19.64
N LEU A 8 -11.17 5.30 19.08
CA LEU A 8 -11.85 4.96 17.82
C LEU A 8 -10.87 4.83 16.65
N GLU A 9 -9.94 5.78 16.50
CA GLU A 9 -8.89 5.74 15.48
C GLU A 9 -7.99 4.53 15.65
N LYS A 10 -7.61 4.19 16.89
CA LYS A 10 -6.83 2.98 17.18
C LYS A 10 -7.64 1.73 16.85
N THR A 11 -8.90 1.63 17.26
CA THR A 11 -9.74 0.47 16.95
C THR A 11 -9.93 0.31 15.44
N LEU A 12 -10.15 1.40 14.71
CA LEU A 12 -10.19 1.41 13.24
C LEU A 12 -8.84 1.00 12.62
N LEU A 13 -7.72 1.53 13.14
CA LEU A 13 -6.36 1.19 12.71
C LEU A 13 -5.96 -0.26 13.03
N TYR A 14 -6.53 -0.87 14.07
CA TYR A 14 -6.34 -2.28 14.44
C TYR A 14 -7.34 -3.21 13.75
N GLN A 15 -8.48 -2.70 13.25
CA GLN A 15 -9.42 -3.45 12.41
C GLN A 15 -8.96 -3.60 10.97
N VAL A 16 -8.02 -2.76 10.50
CA VAL A 16 -7.41 -2.98 9.19
C VAL A 16 -6.52 -4.22 9.28
N ASP A 17 -6.95 -5.30 8.62
CA ASP A 17 -6.19 -6.55 8.47
C ASP A 17 -4.70 -6.23 8.24
N PRO A 18 -3.78 -6.74 9.07
CA PRO A 18 -2.34 -6.53 8.91
C PRO A 18 -1.84 -6.80 7.49
N SER A 19 -2.51 -7.69 6.76
CA SER A 19 -2.26 -8.03 5.36
C SER A 19 -2.58 -6.86 4.42
N VAL A 20 -3.65 -6.10 4.67
CA VAL A 20 -3.98 -4.88 3.91
C VAL A 20 -2.89 -3.82 4.08
N LYS A 21 -2.37 -3.65 5.31
CA LYS A 21 -1.24 -2.74 5.57
C LYS A 21 0.04 -3.17 4.84
N ARG A 22 0.32 -4.48 4.76
CA ARG A 22 1.47 -4.99 3.99
C ARG A 22 1.38 -4.61 2.52
N PHE A 23 0.22 -4.76 1.90
CA PHE A 23 0.03 -4.36 0.50
C PHE A 23 0.21 -2.84 0.30
N GLN A 24 -0.27 -2.01 1.23
CA GLN A 24 -0.02 -0.56 1.18
C GLN A 24 1.47 -0.22 1.26
N VAL A 25 2.24 -0.89 2.13
CA VAL A 25 3.69 -0.68 2.26
C VAL A 25 4.42 -1.11 0.98
N ILE A 26 4.08 -2.28 0.43
CA ILE A 26 4.68 -2.77 -0.83
C ILE A 26 4.42 -1.77 -1.96
N PHE A 27 3.19 -1.28 -2.09
CA PHE A 27 2.84 -0.27 -3.08
C PHE A 27 3.67 1.00 -2.90
N ALA A 28 3.78 1.52 -1.67
CA ALA A 28 4.53 2.74 -1.38
C ALA A 28 6.02 2.59 -1.73
N LEU A 29 6.62 1.44 -1.41
CA LEU A 29 8.01 1.14 -1.77
C LEU A 29 8.21 1.07 -3.29
N ALA A 30 7.31 0.39 -4.00
CA ALA A 30 7.36 0.30 -5.46
C ALA A 30 7.18 1.68 -6.11
N PHE A 31 6.31 2.53 -5.57
CA PHE A 31 6.14 3.91 -6.04
C PHE A 31 7.40 4.75 -5.87
N VAL A 32 8.09 4.64 -4.72
CA VAL A 32 9.38 5.32 -4.50
C VAL A 32 10.43 4.82 -5.49
N GLY A 33 10.48 3.50 -5.72
CA GLY A 33 11.35 2.89 -6.74
C GLY A 33 11.10 3.47 -8.13
N PHE A 34 9.84 3.46 -8.57
CA PHE A 34 9.41 4.03 -9.85
C PHE A 34 9.83 5.49 -10.00
N ARG A 35 9.58 6.33 -8.98
CA ARG A 35 9.97 7.75 -8.99
C ARG A 35 11.47 7.96 -9.16
N LYS A 36 12.31 7.07 -8.63
CA LYS A 36 13.77 7.15 -8.77
C LYS A 36 14.28 6.72 -10.14
N THR A 37 13.59 5.78 -10.78
CA THR A 37 13.98 5.20 -12.07
C THR A 37 13.27 5.85 -13.26
N PHE A 38 12.25 6.67 -13.02
CA PHE A 38 11.46 7.34 -14.07
C PHE A 38 12.33 8.12 -15.04
N GLY A 39 12.18 7.84 -16.34
CA GLY A 39 12.95 8.46 -17.43
C GLY A 39 14.42 8.03 -17.51
N LYS A 40 14.88 7.11 -16.65
CA LYS A 40 16.27 6.62 -16.63
C LYS A 40 16.37 5.16 -17.04
N ASP A 41 15.42 4.34 -16.60
CA ASP A 41 15.41 2.91 -16.84
C ASP A 41 13.97 2.44 -17.07
N ARG A 42 13.68 2.02 -18.31
CA ARG A 42 12.34 1.59 -18.72
C ARG A 42 11.95 0.28 -18.05
N ASP A 43 12.87 -0.67 -17.98
CA ASP A 43 12.59 -2.02 -17.49
C ASP A 43 12.31 -2.00 -15.99
N LEU A 44 13.07 -1.21 -15.23
CA LEU A 44 12.79 -0.99 -13.81
C LEU A 44 11.48 -0.23 -13.60
N CYS A 45 11.16 0.77 -14.44
CA CYS A 45 9.85 1.44 -14.36
C CYS A 45 8.70 0.46 -14.56
N GLU A 46 8.81 -0.43 -15.56
CA GLU A 46 7.79 -1.44 -15.84
C GLU A 46 7.67 -2.44 -14.70
N LEU A 47 8.80 -2.88 -14.12
CA LEU A 47 8.81 -3.74 -12.94
C LEU A 47 8.06 -3.10 -11.77
N PHE A 48 8.37 -1.85 -11.42
CA PHE A 48 7.69 -1.16 -10.32
C PHE A 48 6.20 -0.95 -10.58
N LEU A 49 5.81 -0.65 -11.82
CA LEU A 49 4.39 -0.56 -12.22
C LEU A 49 3.67 -1.89 -12.01
N ARG A 50 4.26 -3.02 -12.44
CA ARG A 50 3.68 -4.36 -12.22
C ARG A 50 3.52 -4.65 -10.73
N ILE A 51 4.53 -4.35 -9.91
CA ILE A 51 4.45 -4.53 -8.45
C ILE A 51 3.32 -3.68 -7.85
N MET A 52 3.18 -2.42 -8.26
CA MET A 52 2.10 -1.55 -7.79
C MET A 52 0.71 -2.10 -8.16
N VAL A 53 0.53 -2.63 -9.37
CA VAL A 53 -0.73 -3.24 -9.81
C VAL A 53 -1.06 -4.48 -8.97
N GLU A 54 -0.12 -5.40 -8.81
CA GLU A 54 -0.34 -6.64 -8.05
C GLU A 54 -0.58 -6.37 -6.57
N ALA A 55 0.11 -5.39 -5.98
CA ALA A 55 -0.13 -4.98 -4.60
C ALA A 55 -1.56 -4.43 -4.41
N ASN A 56 -2.06 -3.66 -5.37
CA ASN A 56 -3.43 -3.15 -5.33
C ASN A 56 -4.47 -4.26 -5.50
N LYS A 57 -4.21 -5.24 -6.38
CA LYS A 57 -5.09 -6.42 -6.54
C LYS A 57 -5.20 -7.21 -5.24
N GLY A 58 -4.06 -7.60 -4.65
CA GLY A 58 -4.05 -8.34 -3.39
C GLY A 58 -4.71 -7.57 -2.24
N ARG A 59 -4.54 -6.24 -2.20
CA ARG A 59 -5.28 -5.39 -1.24
C ARG A 59 -6.79 -5.47 -1.45
N ASN A 60 -7.25 -5.34 -2.69
CA ASN A 60 -8.67 -5.33 -3.02
C ASN A 60 -9.32 -6.70 -2.78
N GLU A 61 -8.62 -7.79 -3.06
CA GLU A 61 -9.09 -9.15 -2.74
C GLU A 61 -9.34 -9.36 -1.24
N LEU A 62 -8.53 -8.73 -0.38
CA LEU A 62 -8.74 -8.77 1.07
C LEU A 62 -9.88 -7.88 1.56
N LEU A 63 -10.15 -6.77 0.86
CA LEU A 63 -11.21 -5.83 1.24
C LEU A 63 -12.60 -6.23 0.72
N LEU A 64 -12.65 -7.08 -0.31
CA LEU A 64 -13.89 -7.56 -0.95
C LEU A 64 -14.31 -8.97 -0.49
N ARG A 65 -13.59 -9.55 0.47
CA ARG A 65 -13.96 -10.77 1.17
C ARG A 65 -14.87 -10.46 2.35
#